data_AF-A0A816G152-F1
#
_entry.id   AF-A0A816G152-F1
#
_cell.length_a   1.000
_cell.length_b   1.000
_cell.length_c   1.000
_cell.angle_alpha   90.00
_cell.angle_beta   90.00
_cell.angle_gamma   90.00
#
_symmetry.space_group_name_H-M   'P 1'
#
loop_
_entity.id
_entity.type
_entity.pdbx_description
1 polymer ?
#
loop_
_entity_poly.entity_id
_entity_poly.type
_entity_poly.pdbx_seq_one_letter_code
_entity_poly.pdbx_strand_id
1 'polypeptide(L)'
;MYEDQMWLEECMDNDPWENVEIEPMFQYPVMENDFLSNEISQTPPEKDIAAALVLLKVRHRISTKGINDLCKLLKLLKMPNAPRSFYRIKRLLLPNPSASTSAFVTYICPVCCEATTSLHHCSNKHCTEHKRFHAPPLYYLRMPILQQLREILDHAPPLNFEQQQEKLTSDIDEQPRLRTNETYDTFMKVYAQERLLNHVELRDRLRGHISPCVLRELTYFDVGTSFLSDSLHNVYHGVMKRLLRLWFNKKYRKQPWSICSKLNVVDRYLSSINYPSTTVRIPRSLSKYEQYKANELRSILLFGFPALCFVLPLRYARHFLLLVVGMHIAESRCIHRTQLEDIRVLFHRFLKLFPILYTPRFNSQSVHSLHHIAASVTEYSSLSNYSTFNFESVLGLITSTVHSTRRPACEI
;
A
#
# COMPACT_ATOMS: atom_id res chain seq x y z
N MET A 1 -4.97 -10.24 -53.80
CA MET A 1 -5.11 -8.80 -54.14
C MET A 1 -6.52 -8.46 -54.64
N TYR A 2 -7.56 -9.19 -54.19
CA TYR A 2 -8.95 -8.90 -54.54
C TYR A 2 -9.96 -9.35 -53.46
N GLU A 3 -9.50 -9.61 -52.23
CA GLU A 3 -10.38 -9.93 -51.09
C GLU A 3 -10.19 -8.97 -49.89
N ASP A 4 -9.20 -8.07 -49.95
CA ASP A 4 -8.92 -7.09 -48.88
C ASP A 4 -9.56 -5.71 -49.10
N GLN A 5 -10.33 -5.50 -50.17
CA GLN A 5 -11.02 -4.22 -50.43
C GLN A 5 -12.53 -4.23 -50.08
N MET A 6 -13.14 -5.39 -49.89
CA MET A 6 -14.57 -5.47 -49.52
C MET A 6 -14.83 -5.16 -48.03
N TRP A 7 -13.82 -5.32 -47.16
CA TRP A 7 -13.94 -5.04 -45.73
C TRP A 7 -13.76 -3.56 -45.35
N LEU A 8 -13.34 -2.70 -46.28
CA LEU A 8 -13.12 -1.27 -46.04
C LEU A 8 -14.25 -0.38 -46.54
N GLU A 9 -15.07 -0.84 -47.50
CA GLU A 9 -16.24 -0.09 -47.98
C GLU A 9 -17.53 -0.41 -47.20
N GLU A 10 -17.66 -1.58 -46.56
CA GLU A 10 -18.82 -1.92 -45.72
C GLU A 10 -18.80 -1.25 -44.32
N CYS A 11 -17.71 -0.59 -43.94
CA CYS A 11 -17.55 0.08 -42.63
C CYS A 11 -17.56 1.61 -42.71
N MET A 12 -17.79 2.21 -43.88
CA MET A 12 -17.75 3.67 -44.06
C MET A 12 -19.08 4.34 -44.39
N ASP A 13 -20.16 3.60 -44.64
CA ASP A 13 -21.46 4.19 -45.03
C ASP A 13 -22.66 3.80 -44.13
N ASN A 14 -22.42 3.38 -42.89
CA ASN A 14 -23.50 3.24 -41.90
C ASN A 14 -23.05 3.81 -40.55
N ASP A 15 -23.05 5.13 -40.44
CA ASP A 15 -23.02 5.82 -39.16
C ASP A 15 -24.37 5.56 -38.45
N PRO A 16 -24.42 4.82 -37.32
CA PRO A 16 -25.67 4.52 -36.63
C PRO A 16 -26.29 5.75 -35.95
N TRP A 17 -25.65 6.93 -36.05
CA TRP A 17 -26.09 8.17 -35.43
C TRP A 17 -26.78 9.15 -36.40
N GLU A 18 -26.87 8.85 -37.69
CA GLU A 18 -27.38 9.84 -38.66
C GLU A 18 -28.91 9.88 -38.83
N ASN A 19 -29.67 8.87 -38.38
CA ASN A 19 -31.14 8.90 -38.46
C ASN A 19 -31.83 8.13 -37.33
N VAL A 20 -31.35 8.24 -36.09
CA VAL A 20 -32.16 7.88 -34.94
C VAL A 20 -32.95 9.12 -34.54
N GLU A 21 -34.24 9.12 -34.86
CA GLU A 21 -35.22 10.05 -34.31
C GLU A 21 -34.98 10.12 -32.80
N ILE A 22 -34.68 11.33 -32.34
CA ILE A 22 -34.47 11.65 -30.93
C ILE A 22 -35.84 11.45 -30.25
N GLU A 23 -36.13 10.23 -29.83
CA GLU A 23 -37.08 10.01 -28.74
C GLU A 23 -36.62 10.92 -27.60
N PRO A 24 -37.53 11.68 -26.97
CA PRO A 24 -37.16 12.67 -25.99
C PRO A 24 -36.40 11.96 -24.89
N MET A 25 -35.09 12.22 -24.92
CA MET A 25 -34.14 12.03 -23.84
C MET A 25 -34.93 12.13 -22.53
N PHE A 26 -34.84 11.09 -21.69
CA PHE A 26 -35.23 11.19 -20.28
C PHE A 26 -35.00 12.64 -19.89
N GLN A 27 -36.09 13.36 -19.58
CA GLN A 27 -35.98 14.70 -19.06
C GLN A 27 -35.06 14.57 -17.86
N TYR A 28 -33.77 14.86 -18.07
CA TYR A 28 -33.01 15.56 -17.07
C TYR A 28 -33.97 16.66 -16.67
N PRO A 29 -34.31 16.77 -15.37
CA PRO A 29 -35.12 17.90 -14.95
C PRO A 29 -34.47 19.08 -15.63
N VAL A 30 -35.25 19.74 -16.51
CA VAL A 30 -34.83 20.99 -17.09
C VAL A 30 -34.38 21.73 -15.86
N MET A 31 -33.07 21.96 -15.75
CA MET A 31 -32.65 23.00 -14.84
C MET A 31 -33.22 24.20 -15.54
N GLU A 32 -34.47 24.52 -15.18
CA GLU A 32 -34.97 25.87 -15.24
C GLU A 32 -33.80 26.69 -14.74
N ASN A 33 -33.59 27.83 -15.41
CA ASN A 33 -32.55 28.79 -15.08
C ASN A 33 -32.69 29.38 -13.67
N ASP A 34 -33.17 28.59 -12.72
CA ASP A 34 -33.36 28.88 -11.31
C ASP A 34 -32.10 28.69 -10.47
N PHE A 35 -31.01 28.15 -11.06
CA PHE A 35 -29.69 28.27 -10.43
C PHE A 35 -29.10 29.69 -10.52
N LEU A 36 -29.74 30.59 -11.28
CA LEU A 36 -29.46 32.03 -11.25
C LEU A 36 -30.61 32.86 -10.65
N SER A 37 -31.70 32.24 -10.17
CA SER A 37 -32.83 32.95 -9.57
C SER A 37 -33.04 32.65 -8.07
N ASN A 38 -32.40 31.63 -7.51
CA ASN A 38 -32.36 31.49 -6.05
C ASN A 38 -31.14 32.19 -5.48
N GLU A 39 -31.41 33.23 -4.69
CA GLU A 39 -30.44 33.98 -3.89
C GLU A 39 -29.43 33.07 -3.19
N ILE A 40 -28.26 32.86 -3.79
CA ILE A 40 -27.04 32.56 -3.03
C ILE A 40 -26.62 33.89 -2.41
N SER A 41 -27.38 34.31 -1.39
CA SER A 41 -27.09 35.47 -0.55
C SER A 41 -25.85 35.26 0.33
N GLN A 42 -25.12 34.15 0.15
CA GLN A 42 -23.89 33.87 0.87
C GLN A 42 -22.75 33.52 -0.09
N THR A 43 -21.85 34.49 -0.27
CA THR A 43 -20.55 34.25 -0.92
C THR A 43 -19.86 33.06 -0.24
N PRO A 44 -19.41 32.03 -0.99
CA PRO A 44 -18.80 30.86 -0.37
C PRO A 44 -17.60 31.28 0.50
N PRO A 45 -17.41 30.66 1.68
CA PRO A 45 -16.33 31.04 2.57
C PRO A 45 -14.96 30.79 1.92
N GLU A 46 -13.97 31.62 2.27
CA GLU A 46 -12.60 31.55 1.72
C GLU A 46 -12.00 30.14 1.87
N LYS A 47 -12.39 29.41 2.92
CA LYS A 47 -11.96 28.02 3.20
C LYS A 47 -12.49 27.00 2.18
N ASP A 48 -13.72 27.12 1.74
CA ASP A 48 -14.32 26.15 0.82
C ASP A 48 -13.76 26.32 -0.59
N ILE A 49 -13.55 27.57 -0.99
CA ILE A 49 -12.83 27.91 -2.24
C ILE A 49 -11.38 27.42 -2.17
N ALA A 50 -10.72 27.56 -1.02
CA ALA A 50 -9.37 27.02 -0.80
C ALA A 50 -9.34 25.49 -0.91
N ALA A 51 -10.30 24.78 -0.33
CA ALA A 51 -10.40 23.32 -0.42
C ALA A 51 -10.62 22.84 -1.86
N ALA A 52 -11.51 23.50 -2.60
CA ALA A 52 -11.76 23.21 -4.01
C ALA A 52 -10.49 23.38 -4.87
N LEU A 53 -9.71 24.45 -4.64
CA LEU A 53 -8.45 24.68 -5.34
C LEU A 53 -7.38 23.61 -5.01
N VAL A 54 -7.36 23.09 -3.79
CA VAL A 54 -6.47 21.97 -3.41
C VAL A 54 -6.92 20.68 -4.08
N LEU A 55 -8.22 20.38 -4.10
CA LEU A 55 -8.77 19.22 -4.79
C LEU A 55 -8.44 19.27 -6.29
N LEU A 56 -8.60 20.43 -6.93
CA LEU A 56 -8.24 20.66 -8.32
C LEU A 56 -6.72 20.44 -8.55
N LYS A 57 -5.89 20.99 -7.65
CA LYS A 57 -4.43 20.80 -7.68
C LYS A 57 -4.03 19.33 -7.64
N VAL A 58 -4.63 18.56 -6.74
CA VAL A 58 -4.34 17.14 -6.54
C VAL A 58 -4.84 16.30 -7.72
N ARG A 59 -6.11 16.51 -8.12
CA ARG A 59 -6.75 15.77 -9.21
C ARG A 59 -6.03 15.94 -10.54
N HIS A 60 -5.57 17.15 -10.85
CA HIS A 60 -4.94 17.48 -12.14
C HIS A 60 -3.42 17.70 -12.06
N ARG A 61 -2.78 17.39 -10.92
CA ARG A 61 -1.34 17.59 -10.67
C ARG A 61 -0.83 18.99 -11.02
N ILE A 62 -1.62 20.02 -10.72
CA ILE A 62 -1.32 21.41 -11.08
C ILE A 62 -0.11 21.90 -10.27
N SER A 63 0.84 22.58 -10.92
CA SER A 63 2.01 23.15 -10.24
C SER A 63 1.61 24.25 -9.25
N THR A 64 2.50 24.60 -8.32
CA THR A 64 2.23 25.70 -7.38
C THR A 64 2.11 27.05 -8.10
N LYS A 65 2.85 27.24 -9.20
CA LYS A 65 2.70 28.39 -10.09
C LYS A 65 1.30 28.41 -10.72
N GLY A 66 0.84 27.28 -11.27
CA GLY A 66 -0.48 27.17 -11.89
C GLY A 66 -1.64 27.45 -10.93
N ILE A 67 -1.54 27.02 -9.66
CA ILE A 67 -2.56 27.37 -8.65
C ILE A 67 -2.51 28.85 -8.27
N ASN A 68 -1.33 29.46 -8.21
CA ASN A 68 -1.23 30.90 -7.99
C ASN A 68 -1.81 31.69 -9.17
N ASP A 69 -1.66 31.21 -10.41
CA ASP A 69 -2.25 31.83 -11.58
C ASP A 69 -3.78 31.67 -11.60
N LEU A 70 -4.31 30.52 -11.16
CA LEU A 70 -5.74 30.33 -10.91
C LEU A 70 -6.28 31.27 -9.83
N CYS A 71 -5.53 31.47 -8.73
CA CYS A 71 -5.89 32.47 -7.72
C CYS A 71 -5.96 33.89 -8.30
N LYS A 72 -5.04 34.24 -9.22
CA LYS A 72 -5.09 35.53 -9.94
C LYS A 72 -6.28 35.61 -10.88
N LEU A 73 -6.61 34.55 -11.61
CA LEU A 73 -7.78 34.49 -12.49
C LEU A 73 -9.08 34.68 -11.71
N LEU A 74 -9.26 33.99 -10.60
CA LEU A 74 -10.42 34.17 -9.71
C LEU A 74 -10.54 35.62 -9.20
N LYS A 75 -9.39 36.25 -8.91
CA LYS A 75 -9.35 37.66 -8.53
C LYS A 75 -9.72 38.59 -9.68
N LEU A 76 -9.29 38.30 -10.91
CA LEU A 76 -9.66 39.07 -12.12
C LEU A 76 -11.16 38.94 -12.42
N LEU A 77 -11.73 37.76 -12.19
CA LEU A 77 -13.17 37.49 -12.29
C LEU A 77 -13.99 38.10 -11.13
N LYS A 78 -13.36 38.88 -10.24
CA LYS A 78 -13.99 39.53 -9.08
C LYS A 78 -14.74 38.58 -8.16
N MET A 79 -14.28 37.32 -8.05
CA MET A 79 -14.87 36.36 -7.13
C MET A 79 -14.68 36.79 -5.66
N PRO A 80 -15.76 36.94 -4.87
CA PRO A 80 -15.66 37.26 -3.46
C PRO A 80 -14.97 36.12 -2.69
N ASN A 81 -14.18 36.46 -1.66
CA ASN A 81 -13.44 35.53 -0.81
C ASN A 81 -12.46 34.59 -1.56
N ALA A 82 -12.01 34.93 -2.76
CA ALA A 82 -11.02 34.14 -3.47
C ALA A 82 -9.64 34.19 -2.77
N PRO A 83 -9.01 33.04 -2.45
CA PRO A 83 -7.67 33.01 -1.88
C PRO A 83 -6.65 33.66 -2.82
N ARG A 84 -5.76 34.49 -2.26
CA ARG A 84 -4.81 35.29 -3.07
C ARG A 84 -3.58 34.50 -3.54
N SER A 85 -3.29 33.38 -2.90
CA SER A 85 -2.13 32.55 -3.21
C SER A 85 -2.27 31.17 -2.59
N PHE A 86 -1.49 30.23 -3.11
CA PHE A 86 -1.36 28.90 -2.52
C PHE A 86 -0.84 28.93 -1.08
N TYR A 87 -0.07 29.96 -0.71
CA TYR A 87 0.36 30.17 0.68
C TYR A 87 -0.85 30.49 1.60
N ARG A 88 -1.76 31.35 1.16
CA ARG A 88 -3.00 31.67 1.90
C ARG A 88 -3.91 30.44 2.01
N ILE A 89 -4.04 29.66 0.93
CA ILE A 89 -4.77 28.38 0.91
C ILE A 89 -4.23 27.42 1.98
N LYS A 90 -2.90 27.23 2.02
CA LYS A 90 -2.27 26.40 3.06
C LYS A 90 -2.60 26.90 4.46
N ARG A 91 -2.50 28.21 4.71
CA ARG A 91 -2.77 28.80 6.03
C ARG A 91 -4.25 28.73 6.45
N LEU A 92 -5.17 28.65 5.50
CA LEU A 92 -6.61 28.53 5.76
C LEU A 92 -7.07 27.10 6.08
N LEU A 93 -6.45 26.12 5.41
CA LEU A 93 -6.82 24.71 5.50
C LEU A 93 -5.98 23.94 6.52
N LEU A 94 -4.76 24.40 6.81
CA LEU A 94 -3.98 23.87 7.91
C LEU A 94 -4.50 24.52 9.20
N PRO A 95 -4.89 23.74 10.22
CA PRO A 95 -5.31 24.30 11.50
C PRO A 95 -4.22 25.17 12.11
N ASN A 96 -4.65 26.18 12.89
CA ASN A 96 -3.77 27.09 13.60
C ASN A 96 -2.65 26.30 14.34
N PRO A 97 -1.38 26.75 14.32
CA PRO A 97 -0.27 26.07 14.99
C PRO A 97 -0.41 25.94 16.51
N SER A 98 -1.45 26.53 17.11
CA SER A 98 -1.77 26.42 18.53
C SER A 98 -2.46 25.11 18.92
N ALA A 99 -2.94 24.30 17.97
CA ALA A 99 -3.24 22.88 18.18
C ALA A 99 -2.07 22.05 17.64
N SER A 100 -0.89 22.25 18.23
CA SER A 100 0.34 21.61 17.77
C SER A 100 0.32 20.13 18.18
N THR A 101 -0.07 19.28 17.25
CA THR A 101 0.60 18.00 16.99
C THR A 101 1.97 18.26 16.34
N SER A 102 2.77 19.17 16.92
CA SER A 102 4.16 19.34 16.51
C SER A 102 4.97 18.20 17.12
N ALA A 103 5.74 17.50 16.29
CA ALA A 103 6.79 16.65 16.80
C ALA A 103 7.80 17.58 17.49
N PHE A 104 8.01 17.38 18.80
CA PHE A 104 8.97 18.18 19.53
C PHE A 104 10.35 17.56 19.34
N VAL A 105 11.24 18.28 18.65
CA VAL A 105 12.64 17.89 18.58
C VAL A 105 13.27 18.20 19.92
N THR A 106 13.63 17.15 20.67
CA THR A 106 14.34 17.29 21.94
C THR A 106 15.79 16.88 21.72
N TYR A 107 16.72 17.74 22.10
CA TYR A 107 18.15 17.49 22.01
C TYR A 107 18.65 16.92 23.35
N ILE A 108 19.69 16.10 23.32
CA ILE A 108 20.38 15.57 24.50
C ILE A 108 21.79 16.14 24.51
N CYS A 109 22.14 16.80 25.60
CA CYS A 109 23.48 17.32 25.80
C CYS A 109 24.52 16.19 25.78
N PRO A 110 25.59 16.29 24.97
CA PRO A 110 26.62 15.24 24.90
C PRO A 110 27.48 15.14 26.16
N VAL A 111 27.43 16.12 27.07
CA VAL A 111 28.25 16.16 28.29
C VAL A 111 27.45 15.78 29.53
N CYS A 112 26.30 16.44 29.78
CA CYS A 112 25.49 16.16 30.97
C CYS A 112 24.31 15.21 30.72
N CYS A 113 24.09 14.76 29.48
CA CYS A 113 22.97 13.90 29.09
C CYS A 113 21.57 14.46 29.40
N GLU A 114 21.44 15.73 29.76
CA GLU A 114 20.14 16.37 29.98
C GLU A 114 19.48 16.79 28.67
N ALA A 115 18.15 16.74 28.68
CA ALA A 115 17.31 17.22 27.60
C ALA A 115 17.40 18.74 27.48
N THR A 116 17.59 19.24 26.26
CA THR A 116 17.60 20.65 25.90
C THR A 116 16.73 20.86 24.68
N THR A 117 16.05 22.00 24.60
CA THR A 117 15.24 22.40 23.44
C THR A 117 16.05 23.22 22.44
N SER A 118 17.28 23.59 22.76
CA SER A 118 18.16 24.35 21.87
C SER A 118 19.16 23.45 21.14
N LEU A 119 19.29 23.69 19.84
CA LEU A 119 20.36 23.09 19.00
C LEU A 119 21.74 23.67 19.31
N HIS A 120 21.80 24.83 19.97
CA HIS A 120 23.03 25.61 20.08
C HIS A 120 23.66 25.57 21.46
N HIS A 121 22.90 25.28 22.52
CA HIS A 121 23.41 25.25 23.89
C HIS A 121 22.63 24.29 24.79
N CYS A 122 23.27 23.85 25.88
CA CYS A 122 22.60 23.08 26.92
C CYS A 122 21.74 24.00 27.79
N SER A 123 20.50 23.60 28.11
CA SER A 123 19.64 24.35 29.05
C SER A 123 20.09 24.24 30.52
N ASN A 124 20.99 23.30 30.84
CA ASN A 124 21.54 23.15 32.19
C ASN A 124 22.63 24.19 32.44
N LYS A 125 22.37 25.16 33.33
CA LYS A 125 23.31 26.23 33.73
C LYS A 125 24.61 25.75 34.35
N HIS A 126 24.63 24.52 34.87
CA HIS A 126 25.80 23.89 35.49
C HIS A 126 26.60 23.01 34.51
N CYS A 127 26.15 22.88 33.25
CA CYS A 127 26.86 22.15 32.21
C CYS A 127 27.93 23.03 31.56
N THR A 128 29.09 22.44 31.23
CA THR A 128 30.17 23.12 30.50
C THR A 128 29.76 23.60 29.11
N GLU A 129 28.71 22.99 28.52
CA GLU A 129 28.14 23.32 27.21
C GLU A 129 26.92 24.26 27.30
N HIS A 130 26.66 24.90 28.46
CA HIS A 130 25.50 25.81 28.64
C HIS A 130 25.57 27.06 27.76
N LYS A 131 26.77 27.49 27.36
CA LYS A 131 26.94 28.68 26.51
C LYS A 131 26.86 28.31 25.03
N ARG A 132 27.42 27.16 24.65
CA ARG A 132 27.46 26.68 23.27
C ARG A 132 27.84 25.20 23.24
N PHE A 133 27.27 24.45 22.31
CA PHE A 133 27.72 23.09 21.98
C PHE A 133 28.97 23.10 21.10
N HIS A 134 30.03 22.40 21.53
CA HIS A 134 31.26 22.15 20.76
C HIS A 134 31.08 21.05 19.70
N ALA A 135 30.16 20.11 19.92
CA ALA A 135 29.72 19.12 18.95
C ALA A 135 28.18 19.08 18.93
N PRO A 136 27.54 18.84 17.78
CA PRO A 136 26.08 18.93 17.72
C PRO A 136 25.45 17.90 18.67
N PRO A 137 24.41 18.26 19.43
CA PRO A 137 23.79 17.35 20.39
C PRO A 137 23.07 16.19 19.67
N LEU A 138 22.95 15.05 20.36
CA LEU A 138 22.03 14.01 19.92
C LEU A 138 20.61 14.56 20.00
N TYR A 139 19.67 14.01 19.24
CA TYR A 139 18.29 14.46 19.34
C TYR A 139 17.34 13.30 19.09
N TYR A 140 16.12 13.43 19.60
CA TYR A 140 15.01 12.54 19.30
C TYR A 140 13.74 13.33 19.02
N LEU A 141 12.91 12.78 18.13
CA LEU A 141 11.59 13.30 17.84
C LEU A 141 10.62 12.77 18.89
N ARG A 142 10.07 13.66 19.71
CA ARG A 142 8.97 13.34 20.59
C ARG A 142 7.66 13.62 19.86
N MET A 143 7.09 12.55 19.30
CA MET A 143 5.75 12.60 18.73
C MET A 143 4.71 12.38 19.84
N PRO A 144 3.70 13.25 20.00
CA PRO A 144 2.62 13.02 20.96
C PRO A 144 1.63 11.98 20.42
N ILE A 145 2.10 10.74 20.23
CA ILE A 145 1.33 9.63 19.60
C ILE A 145 0.01 9.43 20.32
N LEU A 146 -0.01 9.52 21.65
CA LEU A 146 -1.22 9.28 22.43
C LEU A 146 -2.31 10.33 22.18
N GLN A 147 -1.92 11.60 21.99
CA GLN A 147 -2.85 12.66 21.63
C GLN A 147 -3.30 12.53 20.17
N GLN A 148 -2.39 12.18 19.26
CA GLN A 148 -2.72 11.90 17.87
C GLN A 148 -3.71 10.73 17.73
N LEU A 149 -3.48 9.64 18.47
CA LEU A 149 -4.38 8.49 18.49
C LEU A 149 -5.74 8.85 19.06
N ARG A 150 -5.80 9.63 20.14
CA ARG A 150 -7.08 10.13 20.69
C ARG A 150 -7.83 10.99 19.67
N GLU A 151 -7.15 11.94 19.04
CA GLU A 151 -7.75 12.77 18.00
C GLU A 151 -8.26 11.93 16.82
N ILE A 152 -7.50 10.92 16.38
CA ILE A 152 -7.92 10.00 15.30
C ILE A 152 -9.13 9.16 15.73
N LEU A 153 -9.10 8.60 16.94
CA LEU A 153 -10.17 7.75 17.46
C LEU A 153 -11.45 8.54 17.76
N ASP A 154 -11.35 9.80 18.19
CA ASP A 154 -12.50 10.69 18.41
C ASP A 154 -13.22 11.05 17.09
N HIS A 155 -12.54 10.96 15.95
CA HIS A 155 -13.11 11.21 14.62
C HIS A 155 -13.48 9.93 13.86
N ALA A 156 -13.17 8.75 14.40
CA ALA A 156 -13.51 7.46 13.82
C ALA A 156 -14.80 6.91 14.47
N PRO A 157 -15.70 6.26 13.71
CA PRO A 157 -16.80 5.52 14.32
C PRO A 157 -16.25 4.46 15.29
N PRO A 158 -16.98 4.12 16.37
CA PRO A 158 -16.49 3.19 17.39
C PRO A 158 -16.05 1.87 16.74
N LEU A 159 -14.76 1.56 16.87
CA LEU A 159 -14.19 0.31 16.40
C LEU A 159 -14.84 -0.83 17.19
N ASN A 160 -15.57 -1.71 16.51
CA ASN A 160 -16.21 -2.85 17.13
C ASN A 160 -15.18 -3.97 17.34
N PHE A 161 -14.63 -4.02 18.56
CA PHE A 161 -13.64 -5.02 18.96
C PHE A 161 -14.25 -6.41 19.28
N GLU A 162 -15.57 -6.57 19.26
CA GLU A 162 -16.23 -7.85 19.62
C GLU A 162 -16.07 -8.95 18.56
N GLN A 163 -15.67 -8.62 17.32
CA GLN A 163 -15.56 -9.62 16.24
C GLN A 163 -14.38 -10.58 16.37
N GLN A 164 -13.44 -10.37 17.30
CA GLN A 164 -12.24 -11.20 17.41
C GLN A 164 -12.40 -12.47 18.26
N GLN A 165 -13.55 -12.68 18.92
CA GLN A 165 -13.68 -13.76 19.92
C GLN A 165 -14.28 -15.09 19.42
N GLU A 166 -14.81 -15.18 18.20
CA GLU A 166 -15.65 -16.34 17.81
C GLU A 166 -15.10 -17.29 16.73
N LYS A 167 -13.82 -17.24 16.33
CA LYS A 167 -13.31 -18.10 15.23
C LYS A 167 -12.33 -19.21 15.60
N LEU A 168 -12.38 -19.68 16.85
CA LEU A 168 -11.48 -20.72 17.36
C LEU A 168 -12.16 -22.07 17.63
N THR A 169 -13.11 -22.50 16.80
CA THR A 169 -13.54 -23.91 16.78
C THR A 169 -13.95 -24.34 15.37
N SER A 170 -13.59 -25.59 15.05
CA SER A 170 -13.87 -26.40 13.84
C SER A 170 -13.17 -26.01 12.53
N ASP A 171 -12.05 -26.67 12.22
CA ASP A 171 -11.96 -27.66 11.13
C ASP A 171 -10.52 -28.18 10.98
N ILE A 172 -10.24 -29.28 11.69
CA ILE A 172 -9.03 -30.08 11.55
C ILE A 172 -9.31 -31.13 10.46
N ASP A 173 -8.85 -30.88 9.24
CA ASP A 173 -8.01 -31.87 8.56
C ASP A 173 -7.23 -31.30 7.37
N GLU A 174 -5.94 -31.62 7.35
CA GLU A 174 -4.94 -31.27 6.34
C GLU A 174 -4.79 -29.77 6.01
N GLN A 175 -4.89 -28.88 6.99
CA GLN A 175 -4.45 -27.49 6.79
C GLN A 175 -2.92 -27.39 6.88
N PRO A 176 -2.24 -26.61 6.02
CA PRO A 176 -0.82 -26.30 6.23
C PRO A 176 -0.67 -25.67 7.62
N ARG A 177 0.23 -26.22 8.46
CA ARG A 177 0.40 -25.83 9.88
C ARG A 177 0.37 -24.31 10.02
N LEU A 178 -0.71 -23.81 10.62
CA LEU A 178 -0.87 -22.41 10.97
C LEU A 178 0.25 -21.99 11.92
N ARG A 179 0.81 -20.78 11.75
CA ARG A 179 1.56 -20.16 12.84
C ARG A 179 0.56 -19.69 13.89
N THR A 180 0.19 -20.60 14.80
CA THR A 180 -0.62 -20.30 15.99
C THR A 180 0.28 -19.90 17.16
N ASN A 181 -0.30 -19.28 18.19
CA ASN A 181 0.39 -19.06 19.45
C ASN A 181 0.97 -20.36 20.02
N GLU A 182 0.30 -21.51 19.85
CA GLU A 182 0.83 -22.83 20.27
C GLU A 182 2.07 -23.27 19.49
N THR A 183 2.11 -23.08 18.17
CA THR A 183 3.32 -23.39 17.39
C THR A 183 4.49 -22.47 17.77
N TYR A 184 4.20 -21.22 18.14
CA TYR A 184 5.18 -20.28 18.65
C TYR A 184 5.60 -20.62 20.10
N ASP A 185 4.69 -21.10 20.95
CA ASP A 185 5.00 -21.60 22.30
C ASP A 185 5.89 -22.82 22.26
N THR A 186 5.59 -23.74 21.34
CA THR A 186 6.44 -24.90 21.08
C THR A 186 7.83 -24.43 20.64
N PHE A 187 7.91 -23.44 19.76
CA PHE A 187 9.16 -22.79 19.40
C PHE A 187 9.86 -22.14 20.61
N MET A 188 9.14 -21.41 21.46
CA MET A 188 9.72 -20.72 22.62
C MET A 188 10.27 -21.70 23.65
N LYS A 189 9.62 -22.87 23.82
CA LYS A 189 10.14 -23.97 24.65
C LYS A 189 11.48 -24.48 24.11
N VAL A 190 11.58 -24.70 22.80
CA VAL A 190 12.84 -25.11 22.14
C VAL A 190 13.90 -24.02 22.24
N TYR A 191 13.56 -22.76 21.94
CA TYR A 191 14.48 -21.62 22.06
C TYR A 191 15.00 -21.43 23.49
N ALA A 192 14.14 -21.57 24.50
CA ALA A 192 14.54 -21.47 25.91
C ALA A 192 15.51 -22.59 26.33
N GLN A 193 15.32 -23.81 25.81
CA GLN A 193 16.26 -24.93 26.02
C GLN A 193 17.59 -24.73 25.29
N GLU A 194 17.58 -24.14 24.09
CA GLU A 194 18.75 -24.05 23.21
C GLU A 194 19.57 -22.75 23.37
N ARG A 195 19.08 -21.76 24.13
CA ARG A 195 19.73 -20.43 24.34
C ARG A 195 21.18 -20.48 24.84
N LEU A 196 21.63 -21.62 25.36
CA LEU A 196 23.01 -21.85 25.83
C LEU A 196 24.01 -22.14 24.68
N LEU A 197 23.55 -22.34 23.44
CA LEU A 197 24.39 -22.62 22.26
C LEU A 197 24.63 -21.35 21.42
N ASN A 198 25.77 -21.32 20.72
CA ASN A 198 26.21 -20.18 19.90
C ASN A 198 25.13 -19.69 18.91
N HIS A 199 24.91 -18.38 18.86
CA HIS A 199 23.88 -17.70 18.05
C HIS A 199 23.86 -18.04 16.55
N VAL A 200 25.02 -18.44 15.98
CA VAL A 200 25.13 -18.77 14.54
C VAL A 200 24.50 -20.12 14.23
N GLU A 201 24.69 -21.14 15.07
CA GLU A 201 24.06 -22.46 14.87
C GLU A 201 22.55 -22.42 15.11
N LEU A 202 22.07 -21.60 16.05
CA LEU A 202 20.63 -21.41 16.27
C LEU A 202 19.93 -20.85 15.02
N ARG A 203 20.56 -19.92 14.29
CA ARG A 203 19.96 -19.29 13.11
C ARG A 203 19.71 -20.28 11.97
N ASP A 204 20.63 -21.22 11.79
CA ASP A 204 20.54 -22.29 10.78
C ASP A 204 19.59 -23.42 11.21
N ARG A 205 19.52 -23.76 12.51
CA ARG A 205 18.61 -24.79 13.03
C ARG A 205 17.15 -24.30 13.18
N LEU A 206 16.94 -23.02 13.51
CA LEU A 206 15.62 -22.47 13.86
C LEU A 206 14.92 -21.70 12.72
N ARG A 207 15.29 -21.97 11.47
CA ARG A 207 14.60 -21.49 10.24
C ARG A 207 14.28 -19.98 10.23
N GLY A 208 15.16 -19.15 10.80
CA GLY A 208 15.09 -17.68 10.70
C GLY A 208 14.36 -16.94 11.84
N HIS A 209 14.07 -17.58 12.97
CA HIS A 209 13.60 -16.87 14.18
C HIS A 209 14.78 -16.37 15.02
N ILE A 210 14.86 -15.05 15.25
CA ILE A 210 16.02 -14.39 15.90
C ILE A 210 15.81 -14.27 17.42
N SER A 211 14.60 -13.91 17.86
CA SER A 211 14.27 -13.73 19.29
C SER A 211 12.74 -13.67 19.51
N PRO A 212 12.28 -13.85 20.76
CA PRO A 212 10.89 -13.59 21.15
C PRO A 212 10.43 -12.16 20.83
N CYS A 213 9.17 -12.02 20.39
CA CYS A 213 8.52 -10.73 20.24
C CYS A 213 8.11 -10.17 21.62
N VAL A 214 8.62 -8.99 22.00
CA VAL A 214 8.32 -8.35 23.30
C VAL A 214 6.82 -8.07 23.50
N LEU A 215 6.08 -7.82 22.42
CA LEU A 215 4.64 -7.53 22.48
C LEU A 215 3.81 -8.73 22.96
N ARG A 216 4.41 -9.93 23.00
CA ARG A 216 3.77 -11.13 23.53
C ARG A 216 3.63 -11.12 25.06
N GLU A 217 4.41 -10.30 25.75
CA GLU A 217 4.25 -10.12 27.20
C GLU A 217 2.91 -9.46 27.56
N LEU A 218 2.23 -8.87 26.56
CA LEU A 218 0.93 -8.29 26.72
C LEU A 218 -0.14 -9.39 26.56
N THR A 219 -0.77 -9.78 27.67
CA THR A 219 -1.81 -10.83 27.71
C THR A 219 -3.04 -10.52 26.87
N TYR A 220 -3.23 -9.26 26.48
CA TYR A 220 -4.33 -8.76 25.66
C TYR A 220 -3.95 -8.57 24.17
N PHE A 221 -2.71 -8.90 23.77
CA PHE A 221 -2.23 -8.69 22.41
C PHE A 221 -1.85 -10.01 21.73
N ASP A 222 -2.63 -10.42 20.73
CA ASP A 222 -2.30 -11.58 19.92
C ASP A 222 -1.46 -11.17 18.70
N VAL A 223 -0.17 -11.49 18.74
CA VAL A 223 0.78 -11.23 17.64
C VAL A 223 0.31 -11.83 16.31
N GLY A 224 -0.40 -12.98 16.32
CA GLY A 224 -0.83 -13.67 15.11
C GLY A 224 -1.96 -12.97 14.35
N THR A 225 -2.81 -12.23 15.05
CA THR A 225 -3.99 -11.54 14.50
C THR A 225 -3.83 -10.03 14.49
N SER A 226 -2.98 -9.47 15.37
CA SER A 226 -2.83 -8.03 15.55
C SER A 226 -1.98 -7.35 14.46
N PHE A 227 -1.34 -8.11 13.58
CA PHE A 227 -0.58 -7.56 12.45
C PHE A 227 -1.30 -7.77 11.13
N LEU A 228 -1.50 -6.66 10.43
CA LEU A 228 -2.05 -6.63 9.08
C LEU A 228 -1.14 -7.34 8.08
N SER A 229 -1.74 -8.20 7.25
CA SER A 229 -1.05 -8.78 6.10
C SER A 229 -1.06 -7.78 4.94
N ASP A 230 -0.03 -6.95 4.84
CA ASP A 230 0.06 -5.95 3.77
C ASP A 230 0.33 -6.59 2.39
N SER A 231 -0.35 -6.10 1.35
CA SER A 231 -0.23 -6.63 -0.01
C SER A 231 1.13 -6.35 -0.65
N LEU A 232 1.78 -5.24 -0.31
CA LEU A 232 3.04 -4.82 -0.91
C LEU A 232 4.15 -5.84 -0.66
N HIS A 233 4.39 -6.14 0.63
CA HIS A 233 5.48 -7.00 1.04
C HIS A 233 5.10 -8.46 0.98
N ASN A 234 3.93 -8.84 1.51
CA ASN A 234 3.57 -10.24 1.59
C ASN A 234 3.16 -10.81 0.23
N VAL A 235 2.30 -10.11 -0.52
CA VAL A 235 1.79 -10.65 -1.79
C VAL A 235 2.74 -10.35 -2.94
N TYR A 236 3.02 -9.08 -3.25
CA TYR A 236 3.76 -8.77 -4.47
C TYR A 236 5.25 -9.08 -4.32
N HIS A 237 5.93 -8.49 -3.34
CA HIS A 237 7.36 -8.78 -3.11
C HIS A 237 7.62 -10.19 -2.59
N GLY A 238 6.68 -10.76 -1.84
CA GLY A 238 6.81 -12.07 -1.22
C GLY A 238 6.43 -13.20 -2.16
N VAL A 239 5.15 -13.30 -2.52
CA VAL A 239 4.60 -14.41 -3.33
C VAL A 239 4.86 -14.21 -4.82
N MET A 240 4.43 -13.08 -5.40
CA MET A 240 4.50 -12.88 -6.84
C MET A 240 5.95 -12.87 -7.35
N LYS A 241 6.84 -12.14 -6.67
CA LYS A 241 8.27 -12.14 -7.00
C LYS A 241 8.90 -13.53 -6.89
N ARG A 242 8.44 -14.35 -5.94
CA ARG A 242 8.89 -15.74 -5.78
C ARG A 242 8.43 -16.62 -6.92
N LEU A 243 7.16 -16.52 -7.32
CA LEU A 243 6.64 -17.24 -8.48
C LEU A 243 7.43 -16.90 -9.75
N LEU A 244 7.69 -15.61 -10.02
CA LEU A 244 8.52 -15.20 -11.15
C LEU A 244 9.94 -15.80 -11.09
N ARG A 245 10.57 -15.84 -9.91
CA ARG A 245 11.87 -16.52 -9.73
C ARG A 245 11.79 -18.01 -9.99
N LEU A 246 10.74 -18.69 -9.54
CA LEU A 246 10.56 -20.12 -9.77
C LEU A 246 10.40 -20.40 -11.27
N TRP A 247 9.62 -19.59 -11.97
CA TRP A 247 9.33 -19.75 -13.39
C TRP A 247 10.51 -19.39 -14.29
N PHE A 248 11.22 -18.30 -14.04
CA PHE A 248 12.18 -17.73 -14.98
C PHE A 248 13.66 -17.85 -14.60
N ASN A 249 14.00 -18.16 -13.33
CA ASN A 249 15.40 -18.30 -12.96
C ASN A 249 16.01 -19.56 -13.57
N LYS A 250 17.14 -19.39 -14.27
CA LYS A 250 17.86 -20.47 -14.97
C LYS A 250 18.28 -21.61 -14.02
N LYS A 251 18.46 -21.34 -12.73
CA LYS A 251 18.73 -22.36 -11.69
C LYS A 251 17.66 -23.46 -11.66
N TYR A 252 16.42 -23.13 -12.00
CA TYR A 252 15.30 -24.06 -11.96
C TYR A 252 14.95 -24.64 -13.33
N ARG A 253 15.78 -24.47 -14.37
CA ARG A 253 15.48 -24.92 -15.75
C ARG A 253 15.01 -26.37 -15.84
N LYS A 254 15.56 -27.27 -15.00
CA LYS A 254 15.20 -28.70 -14.97
C LYS A 254 13.93 -29.02 -14.18
N GLN A 255 13.32 -28.02 -13.53
CA GLN A 255 12.13 -28.21 -12.71
C GLN A 255 10.87 -28.09 -13.56
N PRO A 256 9.80 -28.84 -13.22
CA PRO A 256 8.61 -28.92 -14.05
C PRO A 256 7.80 -27.62 -14.13
N TRP A 257 7.99 -26.69 -13.19
CA TRP A 257 7.37 -25.36 -13.22
C TRP A 257 8.15 -24.33 -14.02
N SER A 258 9.37 -24.65 -14.46
CA SER A 258 10.24 -23.66 -15.09
C SER A 258 9.84 -23.44 -16.55
N ILE A 259 9.67 -22.17 -16.90
CA ILE A 259 9.41 -21.68 -18.25
C ILE A 259 10.48 -20.67 -18.67
N CYS A 260 11.70 -20.79 -18.12
CA CYS A 260 12.78 -19.82 -18.34
C CYS A 260 13.19 -19.70 -19.82
N SER A 261 13.02 -20.76 -20.61
CA SER A 261 13.28 -20.75 -22.06
C SER A 261 12.23 -19.97 -22.85
N LYS A 262 11.05 -19.72 -22.27
CA LYS A 262 9.93 -19.01 -22.88
C LYS A 262 9.82 -17.56 -22.38
N LEU A 263 10.85 -17.03 -21.71
CA LEU A 263 10.85 -15.66 -21.17
C LEU A 263 10.46 -14.62 -22.22
N ASN A 264 11.09 -14.64 -23.40
CA ASN A 264 10.82 -13.67 -24.46
C ASN A 264 9.39 -13.78 -25.02
N VAL A 265 8.79 -14.97 -24.98
CA VAL A 265 7.41 -15.20 -25.40
C VAL A 265 6.44 -14.53 -24.43
N VAL A 266 6.63 -14.79 -23.12
CA VAL A 266 5.81 -14.16 -22.07
C VAL A 266 6.01 -12.64 -22.05
N ASP A 267 7.25 -12.16 -22.23
CA ASP A 267 7.54 -10.72 -22.27
C ASP A 267 6.78 -10.00 -23.39
N ARG A 268 6.71 -10.62 -24.58
CA ARG A 268 5.94 -10.10 -25.72
C ARG A 268 4.45 -10.04 -25.39
N TYR A 269 3.88 -11.10 -24.82
CA TYR A 269 2.48 -11.11 -24.43
C TYR A 269 2.16 -10.10 -23.31
N LEU A 270 3.04 -9.96 -22.31
CA LEU A 270 2.88 -8.96 -21.26
C LEU A 270 2.95 -7.53 -21.81
N SER A 271 3.74 -7.30 -22.86
CA SER A 271 3.88 -6.01 -23.53
C SER A 271 2.67 -5.69 -24.43
N SER A 272 1.93 -6.70 -24.89
CA SER A 272 0.72 -6.52 -25.71
C SER A 272 -0.56 -6.33 -24.88
N ILE A 273 -0.49 -6.43 -23.55
CA ILE A 273 -1.66 -6.20 -22.68
C ILE A 273 -1.96 -4.70 -22.64
N ASN A 274 -3.21 -4.36 -22.94
CA ASN A 274 -3.75 -3.03 -22.69
C ASN A 274 -4.08 -2.88 -21.20
N TYR A 275 -3.17 -2.28 -20.44
CA TYR A 275 -3.37 -2.04 -19.02
C TYR A 275 -4.39 -0.91 -18.79
N PRO A 276 -5.26 -1.00 -17.76
CA PRO A 276 -6.16 0.09 -17.41
C PRO A 276 -5.39 1.39 -17.12
N SER A 277 -5.97 2.54 -17.47
CA SER A 277 -5.37 3.87 -17.25
C SER A 277 -5.04 4.18 -15.79
N THR A 278 -5.70 3.49 -14.85
CA THR A 278 -5.45 3.57 -13.41
C THR A 278 -4.17 2.84 -12.97
N THR A 279 -3.50 2.12 -13.86
CA THR A 279 -2.27 1.38 -13.57
C THR A 279 -1.10 2.34 -13.42
N VAL A 280 -0.62 2.50 -12.18
CA VAL A 280 0.46 3.46 -11.85
C VAL A 280 1.76 3.17 -12.58
N ARG A 281 2.06 1.89 -12.83
CA ARG A 281 3.31 1.47 -13.48
C ARG A 281 3.11 0.25 -14.35
N ILE A 282 3.36 0.41 -15.65
CA ILE A 282 3.45 -0.68 -16.60
C ILE A 282 4.75 -1.45 -16.32
N PRO A 283 4.74 -2.79 -16.27
CA PRO A 283 5.95 -3.58 -16.06
C PRO A 283 7.00 -3.30 -17.13
N ARG A 284 8.27 -3.14 -16.74
CA ARG A 284 9.39 -3.18 -17.68
C ARG A 284 9.52 -4.57 -18.30
N SER A 285 10.42 -4.76 -19.28
CA SER A 285 10.71 -6.11 -19.82
C SER A 285 10.95 -7.13 -18.71
N LEU A 286 10.37 -8.31 -18.89
CA LEU A 286 10.45 -9.48 -18.03
C LEU A 286 11.88 -9.95 -17.80
N SER A 287 12.82 -9.57 -18.66
CA SER A 287 14.26 -9.75 -18.41
C SER A 287 14.74 -9.14 -17.08
N LYS A 288 14.06 -8.09 -16.59
CA LYS A 288 14.40 -7.35 -15.35
C LYS A 288 13.56 -7.77 -14.14
N TYR A 289 12.86 -8.90 -14.20
CA TYR A 289 11.90 -9.31 -13.18
C TYR A 289 12.46 -9.36 -11.74
N GLU A 290 13.76 -9.64 -11.58
CA GLU A 290 14.41 -9.65 -10.26
C GLU A 290 14.47 -8.26 -9.60
N GLN A 291 14.47 -7.20 -10.40
CA GLN A 291 14.55 -5.79 -10.00
C GLN A 291 13.18 -5.09 -10.00
N TYR A 292 12.09 -5.82 -10.23
CA TYR A 292 10.77 -5.24 -10.19
C TYR A 292 10.43 -4.71 -8.80
N LYS A 293 9.79 -3.53 -8.82
CA LYS A 293 9.13 -2.95 -7.66
C LYS A 293 7.73 -3.54 -7.50
N ALA A 294 7.15 -3.40 -6.31
CA ALA A 294 5.81 -3.85 -5.97
C ALA A 294 4.74 -3.49 -7.02
N ASN A 295 4.74 -2.25 -7.53
CA ASN A 295 3.75 -1.82 -8.52
C ASN A 295 3.83 -2.63 -9.83
N GLU A 296 5.03 -2.96 -10.30
CA GLU A 296 5.19 -3.78 -11.51
C GLU A 296 4.72 -5.22 -11.26
N LEU A 297 5.04 -5.76 -10.08
CA LEU A 297 4.61 -7.09 -9.65
C LEU A 297 3.08 -7.17 -9.50
N ARG A 298 2.45 -6.12 -8.96
CA ARG A 298 0.99 -5.98 -8.88
C ARG A 298 0.36 -5.97 -10.27
N SER A 299 0.88 -5.18 -11.21
CA SER A 299 0.37 -5.14 -12.59
C SER A 299 0.44 -6.51 -13.26
N ILE A 300 1.54 -7.25 -13.10
CA ILE A 300 1.66 -8.61 -13.64
C ILE A 300 0.71 -9.57 -12.92
N LEU A 301 0.55 -9.45 -11.60
CA LEU A 301 -0.34 -10.34 -10.86
C LEU A 301 -1.79 -10.16 -11.30
N LEU A 302 -2.27 -8.92 -11.40
CA LEU A 302 -3.67 -8.64 -11.71
C LEU A 302 -4.00 -8.85 -13.19
N PHE A 303 -3.08 -8.52 -14.10
CA PHE A 303 -3.38 -8.50 -15.53
C PHE A 303 -2.58 -9.50 -16.35
N GLY A 304 -1.49 -10.06 -15.81
CA GLY A 304 -0.57 -10.92 -16.57
C GLY A 304 -1.02 -12.37 -16.74
N PHE A 305 -2.15 -12.78 -16.15
CA PHE A 305 -2.65 -14.15 -16.27
C PHE A 305 -2.82 -14.61 -17.74
N PRO A 306 -3.44 -13.83 -18.65
CA PRO A 306 -3.58 -14.23 -20.05
C PRO A 306 -2.23 -14.46 -20.76
N ALA A 307 -1.19 -13.71 -20.39
CA ALA A 307 0.15 -13.90 -20.95
C ALA A 307 0.84 -15.17 -20.40
N LEU A 308 0.49 -15.59 -19.19
CA LEU A 308 1.10 -16.72 -18.50
C LEU A 308 0.36 -18.03 -18.71
N CYS A 309 -0.97 -18.02 -18.88
CA CYS A 309 -1.80 -19.22 -18.91
C CYS A 309 -1.52 -20.14 -20.12
N PHE A 310 -1.11 -19.57 -21.25
CA PHE A 310 -0.75 -20.31 -22.45
C PHE A 310 0.69 -20.86 -22.43
N VAL A 311 1.53 -20.38 -21.51
CA VAL A 311 2.95 -20.75 -21.45
C VAL A 311 3.26 -21.63 -20.25
N LEU A 312 2.63 -21.37 -19.10
CA LEU A 312 2.76 -22.22 -17.91
C LEU A 312 2.09 -23.58 -18.14
N PRO A 313 2.69 -24.68 -17.67
CA PRO A 313 1.97 -25.95 -17.65
C PRO A 313 0.68 -25.83 -16.84
N LEU A 314 -0.39 -26.46 -17.33
CA LEU A 314 -1.78 -26.24 -16.88
C LEU A 314 -1.97 -26.23 -15.36
N ARG A 315 -1.31 -27.14 -14.64
CA ARG A 315 -1.40 -27.22 -13.17
C ARG A 315 -0.87 -25.97 -12.46
N TYR A 316 0.19 -25.35 -12.98
CA TYR A 316 0.77 -24.13 -12.43
C TYR A 316 -0.04 -22.90 -12.84
N ALA A 317 -0.59 -22.89 -14.05
CA ALA A 317 -1.52 -21.84 -14.48
C ALA A 317 -2.78 -21.83 -13.61
N ARG A 318 -3.42 -22.99 -13.38
CA ARG A 318 -4.58 -23.12 -12.48
C ARG A 318 -4.26 -22.72 -11.05
N HIS A 319 -3.08 -23.08 -10.55
CA HIS A 319 -2.64 -22.67 -9.22
C HIS A 319 -2.42 -21.15 -9.13
N PHE A 320 -1.78 -20.55 -10.14
CA PHE A 320 -1.62 -19.10 -10.21
C PHE A 320 -2.96 -18.38 -10.31
N LEU A 321 -3.93 -18.93 -11.03
CA LEU A 321 -5.29 -18.36 -11.14
C LEU A 321 -5.96 -18.19 -9.78
N LEU A 322 -5.75 -19.11 -8.83
CA LEU A 322 -6.27 -18.96 -7.46
C LEU A 322 -5.78 -17.67 -6.79
N LEU A 323 -4.49 -17.36 -6.96
CA LEU A 323 -3.91 -16.12 -6.44
C LEU A 323 -4.46 -14.89 -7.17
N VAL A 324 -4.57 -14.95 -8.50
CA VAL A 324 -5.07 -13.85 -9.32
C VAL A 324 -6.50 -13.48 -8.94
N VAL A 325 -7.40 -14.47 -8.89
CA VAL A 325 -8.81 -14.26 -8.53
C VAL A 325 -8.92 -13.78 -7.09
N GLY A 326 -8.24 -14.44 -6.14
CA GLY A 326 -8.29 -14.05 -4.73
C GLY A 326 -7.83 -12.60 -4.52
N MET A 327 -6.81 -12.15 -5.25
CA MET A 327 -6.33 -10.78 -5.16
C MET A 327 -7.25 -9.76 -5.84
N HIS A 328 -7.88 -10.09 -6.96
CA HIS A 328 -8.89 -9.21 -7.56
C HIS A 328 -10.07 -8.97 -6.62
N ILE A 329 -10.54 -10.02 -5.94
CA ILE A 329 -11.60 -9.90 -4.95
C ILE A 329 -11.11 -9.10 -3.74
N ALA A 330 -9.94 -9.43 -3.19
CA ALA A 330 -9.40 -8.76 -2.00
C ALA A 330 -9.00 -7.28 -2.22
N GLU A 331 -8.74 -6.86 -3.46
CA GLU A 331 -8.48 -5.47 -3.82
C GLU A 331 -9.73 -4.72 -4.32
N SER A 332 -10.89 -5.38 -4.38
CA SER A 332 -12.14 -4.75 -4.81
C SER A 332 -12.54 -3.64 -3.84
N ARG A 333 -13.19 -2.59 -4.37
CA ARG A 333 -13.66 -1.45 -3.55
C ARG A 333 -14.79 -1.84 -2.60
N CYS A 334 -15.61 -2.79 -3.03
CA CYS A 334 -16.71 -3.36 -2.26
C CYS A 334 -16.51 -4.87 -2.22
N ILE A 335 -16.55 -5.45 -1.04
CA ILE A 335 -16.36 -6.89 -0.81
C ILE A 335 -17.56 -7.39 -0.01
N HIS A 336 -18.34 -8.28 -0.61
CA HIS A 336 -19.49 -8.91 0.04
C HIS A 336 -19.07 -10.12 0.88
N ARG A 337 -19.95 -10.57 1.78
CA ARG A 337 -19.67 -11.73 2.66
C ARG A 337 -19.37 -13.01 1.87
N THR A 338 -20.05 -13.23 0.75
CA THR A 338 -19.79 -14.38 -0.14
C THR A 338 -18.38 -14.31 -0.75
N GLN A 339 -18.00 -13.13 -1.24
CA GLN A 339 -16.67 -12.86 -1.78
C GLN A 339 -15.56 -13.00 -0.73
N LEU A 340 -15.84 -12.68 0.53
CA LEU A 340 -14.90 -12.89 1.63
C LEU A 340 -14.61 -14.39 1.84
N GLU A 341 -15.64 -15.23 1.76
CA GLU A 341 -15.48 -16.68 1.81
C GLU A 341 -14.73 -17.20 0.58
N ASP A 342 -14.98 -16.64 -0.61
CA ASP A 342 -14.21 -16.96 -1.81
C ASP A 342 -12.72 -16.69 -1.61
N ILE A 343 -12.34 -15.53 -1.05
CA ILE A 343 -10.95 -15.20 -0.72
C ILE A 343 -10.35 -16.28 0.19
N ARG A 344 -11.07 -16.67 1.25
CA ARG A 344 -10.63 -17.68 2.21
C ARG A 344 -10.37 -19.02 1.51
N VAL A 345 -11.32 -19.50 0.71
CA VAL A 345 -11.24 -20.77 -0.01
C VAL A 345 -10.12 -20.75 -1.05
N LEU A 346 -10.00 -19.67 -1.83
CA LEU A 346 -9.00 -19.53 -2.89
C LEU A 346 -7.58 -19.55 -2.32
N PHE A 347 -7.30 -18.77 -1.27
CA PHE A 347 -5.97 -18.74 -0.66
C PHE A 347 -5.67 -20.00 0.14
N HIS A 348 -6.65 -20.60 0.83
CA HIS A 348 -6.47 -21.90 1.46
C HIS A 348 -6.06 -22.98 0.46
N ARG A 349 -6.76 -23.04 -0.68
CA ARG A 349 -6.44 -23.98 -1.76
C ARG A 349 -5.08 -23.68 -2.39
N PHE A 350 -4.74 -22.41 -2.60
CA PHE A 350 -3.42 -22.00 -3.07
C PHE A 350 -2.33 -22.52 -2.13
N LEU A 351 -2.51 -22.37 -0.82
CA LEU A 351 -1.54 -22.77 0.20
C LEU A 351 -1.38 -24.29 0.30
N LYS A 352 -2.48 -25.06 0.24
CA LYS A 352 -2.42 -26.53 0.21
C LYS A 352 -1.65 -27.05 -1.01
N LEU A 353 -1.87 -26.45 -2.17
CA LEU A 353 -1.24 -26.89 -3.44
C LEU A 353 0.21 -26.41 -3.60
N PHE A 354 0.59 -25.29 -2.98
CA PHE A 354 1.92 -24.70 -3.16
C PHE A 354 3.09 -25.68 -2.88
N PRO A 355 3.18 -26.36 -1.73
CA PRO A 355 4.30 -27.26 -1.44
C PRO A 355 4.30 -28.50 -2.34
N ILE A 356 3.14 -28.96 -2.81
CA ILE A 356 3.00 -30.09 -3.74
C ILE A 356 3.56 -29.70 -5.12
N LEU A 357 3.27 -28.49 -5.58
CA LEU A 357 3.64 -28.02 -6.92
C LEU A 357 5.09 -27.52 -7.00
N TYR A 358 5.57 -26.83 -5.97
CA TYR A 358 6.85 -26.13 -6.00
C TYR A 358 7.89 -26.69 -5.05
N THR A 359 7.56 -27.66 -4.19
CA THR A 359 8.34 -28.19 -3.05
C THR A 359 8.22 -27.35 -1.77
N PRO A 360 8.20 -28.00 -0.57
CA PRO A 360 8.07 -27.32 0.72
C PRO A 360 9.14 -26.26 1.02
N ARG A 361 10.35 -26.40 0.45
CA ARG A 361 11.46 -25.47 0.69
C ARG A 361 11.18 -24.03 0.24
N PHE A 362 10.22 -23.83 -0.67
CA PHE A 362 9.83 -22.49 -1.12
C PHE A 362 8.60 -21.96 -0.40
N ASN A 363 8.05 -22.67 0.57
CA ASN A 363 6.95 -22.18 1.39
C ASN A 363 7.52 -21.21 2.45
N SER A 364 7.63 -19.93 2.11
CA SER A 364 8.08 -18.89 3.05
C SER A 364 6.94 -18.32 3.87
N GLN A 365 7.31 -17.54 4.88
CA GLN A 365 6.36 -16.71 5.62
C GLN A 365 5.42 -15.91 4.72
N SER A 366 5.92 -15.24 3.68
CA SER A 366 5.04 -14.46 2.79
C SER A 366 4.01 -15.30 2.03
N VAL A 367 4.31 -16.59 1.76
CA VAL A 367 3.33 -17.52 1.16
C VAL A 367 2.28 -17.84 2.20
N HIS A 368 2.70 -18.22 3.41
CA HIS A 368 1.81 -18.47 4.54
C HIS A 368 0.88 -17.28 4.84
N SER A 369 1.39 -16.05 4.77
CA SER A 369 0.63 -14.82 5.06
C SER A 369 -0.64 -14.66 4.22
N LEU A 370 -0.73 -15.31 3.04
CA LEU A 370 -1.96 -15.32 2.24
C LEU A 370 -3.18 -15.85 3.01
N HIS A 371 -2.97 -16.75 3.98
CA HIS A 371 -4.03 -17.28 4.82
C HIS A 371 -4.73 -16.18 5.62
N HIS A 372 -3.98 -15.17 6.04
CA HIS A 372 -4.48 -14.09 6.89
C HIS A 372 -5.16 -12.96 6.11
N ILE A 373 -5.15 -12.99 4.77
CA ILE A 373 -5.77 -11.92 3.97
C ILE A 373 -7.28 -11.87 4.21
N ALA A 374 -7.97 -13.01 4.27
CA ALA A 374 -9.42 -13.02 4.53
C ALA A 374 -9.74 -12.38 5.89
N ALA A 375 -8.99 -12.71 6.95
CA ALA A 375 -9.15 -12.07 8.26
C ALA A 375 -8.85 -10.56 8.20
N SER A 376 -7.73 -10.17 7.57
CA SER A 376 -7.36 -8.76 7.40
C SER A 376 -8.42 -7.97 6.65
N VAL A 377 -9.05 -8.56 5.62
CA VAL A 377 -10.12 -7.92 4.85
C VAL A 377 -11.42 -7.84 5.65
N THR A 378 -11.68 -8.79 6.54
CA THR A 378 -12.84 -8.76 7.44
C THR A 378 -12.75 -7.56 8.37
N GLU A 379 -11.59 -7.36 8.98
CA GLU A 379 -11.39 -6.34 10.02
C GLU A 379 -11.13 -4.94 9.43
N TYR A 380 -10.41 -4.85 8.31
CA TYR A 380 -9.92 -3.57 7.76
C TYR A 380 -10.40 -3.27 6.33
N SER A 381 -11.37 -4.04 5.83
CA SER A 381 -11.93 -3.90 4.48
C SER A 381 -10.88 -4.18 3.38
N SER A 382 -11.05 -3.62 2.18
CA SER A 382 -10.20 -3.87 1.01
C SER A 382 -8.69 -3.73 1.32
N LEU A 383 -7.86 -4.59 0.71
CA LEU A 383 -6.39 -4.49 0.79
C LEU A 383 -5.84 -3.12 0.37
N SER A 384 -6.60 -2.39 -0.45
CA SER A 384 -6.24 -1.04 -0.88
C SER A 384 -6.25 -0.02 0.27
N ASN A 385 -7.05 -0.25 1.32
CA ASN A 385 -7.26 0.71 2.41
C ASN A 385 -6.07 0.79 3.37
N TYR A 386 -5.36 -0.32 3.59
CA TYR A 386 -4.20 -0.40 4.48
C TYR A 386 -2.91 -0.73 3.73
N SER A 387 -2.87 -0.40 2.43
CA SER A 387 -1.71 -0.69 1.62
C SER A 387 -0.51 0.19 1.99
N THR A 388 0.67 -0.43 2.01
CA THR A 388 1.93 0.25 2.38
C THR A 388 2.56 1.05 1.23
N PHE A 389 1.96 1.08 0.03
CA PHE A 389 2.48 1.82 -1.12
C PHE A 389 2.71 3.31 -0.85
N ASN A 390 1.82 3.95 -0.11
CA ASN A 390 1.93 5.37 0.21
C ASN A 390 3.12 5.63 1.15
N PHE A 391 3.29 4.79 2.17
CA PHE A 391 4.41 4.89 3.11
C PHE A 391 5.75 4.68 2.41
N GLU A 392 5.87 3.66 1.56
CA GLU A 392 7.08 3.41 0.75
C GLU A 392 7.39 4.57 -0.20
N SER A 393 6.36 5.19 -0.77
CA SER A 393 6.54 6.35 -1.67
C SER A 393 7.05 7.58 -0.90
N VAL A 394 6.49 7.84 0.29
CA VAL A 394 6.93 8.93 1.17
C VAL A 394 8.33 8.66 1.72
N LEU A 395 8.63 7.41 2.10
CA LEU A 395 9.97 7.01 2.54
C LEU A 395 11.01 7.20 1.43
N GLY A 396 10.66 6.90 0.17
CA GLY A 396 11.50 7.20 -0.98
C GLY A 396 11.80 8.70 -1.16
N LEU A 397 10.84 9.57 -0.83
CA LEU A 397 11.06 11.02 -0.83
C LEU A 397 11.97 11.45 0.31
N ILE A 398 11.69 11.01 1.55
CA ILE A 398 12.48 11.35 2.74
C ILE A 398 13.94 10.90 2.57
N THR A 399 14.15 9.69 2.08
CA THR A 399 15.50 9.15 1.84
C THR A 399 16.25 9.94 0.77
N SER A 400 15.55 10.49 -0.23
CA SER A 400 16.17 11.36 -1.25
C SER A 400 16.52 12.75 -0.75
N THR A 401 15.91 13.21 0.35
CA THR A 401 16.23 14.52 0.95
C THR A 401 17.39 14.45 1.94
N VAL A 402 17.72 13.25 2.43
CA VAL A 402 18.87 13.00 3.31
C VAL A 402 20.11 12.72 2.47
N HIS A 403 21.06 13.66 2.47
CA HIS A 403 22.27 13.62 1.66
C HIS A 403 23.51 13.22 2.48
N SER A 404 23.47 13.38 3.80
CA SER A 404 24.60 13.07 4.68
C SER A 404 24.55 11.64 5.24
N THR A 405 25.68 10.92 5.13
CA THR A 405 25.93 9.65 5.84
C THR A 405 26.24 9.85 7.32
N ARG A 406 26.56 11.09 7.73
CA ARG A 406 26.78 11.47 9.14
C ARG A 406 25.55 12.21 9.66
N ARG A 407 24.86 11.59 10.62
CA ARG A 407 23.69 12.16 11.32
C ARG A 407 22.51 12.48 10.38
N PRO A 408 22.00 11.47 9.64
CA PRO A 408 20.88 11.63 8.69
C PRO A 408 19.62 12.20 9.33
N ALA A 409 19.48 12.00 10.64
CA ALA A 409 18.42 12.60 11.42
C ALA A 409 18.45 14.14 11.29
N CYS A 410 19.60 14.83 11.35
CA CYS A 410 19.66 16.30 11.43
C CYS A 410 19.17 17.04 10.17
N GLU A 411 18.88 16.34 9.08
CA GLU A 411 18.45 16.91 7.80
C GLU A 411 16.93 16.79 7.54
N ILE A 412 16.20 16.07 8.42
CA ILE A 412 14.74 15.93 8.42
C ILE A 412 14.16 16.89 9.46
#